data_AF-A0A6V7J5U4-F1
#
_entry.id   AF-A0A6V7J5U4-F1
#
_cell.length_a   1.000
_cell.length_b   1.000
_cell.length_c   1.000
_cell.angle_alpha   90.00
_cell.angle_beta   90.00
_cell.angle_gamma   90.00
#
_symmetry.space_group_name_H-M   'P 1'
#
loop_
_entity.id
_entity.type
_entity.pdbx_description
1 polymer ?
#
loop_
_entity_poly.entity_id
_entity_poly.type
_entity_poly.pdbx_seq_one_letter_code
_entity_poly.pdbx_strand_id
1 'polypeptide(L)' 'LDGKKTLGENISDVIGLKLAWKALQRARQRNGSGESGVAGLEAFTDQQIFFLAFGQ' A
#
# COMPACT_ATOMS: atom_id res chain seq x y z
N LEU A 1 -8.17 -15.62 16.82
CA LEU A 1 -7.11 -16.05 15.87
C LEU A 1 -6.07 -16.83 16.65
N ASP A 2 -5.64 -17.97 16.12
CA ASP A 2 -4.49 -18.71 16.65
C ASP A 2 -3.23 -18.27 15.90
N GLY A 3 -2.38 -17.49 16.56
CA GLY A 3 -1.20 -16.89 15.94
C GLY A 3 -0.18 -17.90 15.42
N LYS A 4 -0.22 -19.17 15.86
CA LYS A 4 0.64 -20.23 15.30
C LYS A 4 0.11 -20.74 13.97
N LYS A 5 -1.22 -20.82 13.82
CA LYS A 5 -1.87 -21.29 12.58
C LYS A 5 -1.80 -20.27 11.46
N THR A 6 -1.88 -18.98 11.79
CA THR A 6 -1.85 -17.89 10.80
C THR A 6 -0.47 -17.29 10.60
N LEU A 7 0.58 -17.87 11.19
CA LEU A 7 1.93 -17.28 11.17
C LEU A 7 2.46 -17.08 9.74
N GLY A 8 2.27 -18.08 8.87
CA GLY A 8 2.73 -18.01 7.48
C GLY A 8 2.01 -16.92 6.67
N GLU A 9 0.70 -16.80 6.85
CA GLU A 9 -0.14 -15.78 6.21
C GLU A 9 0.22 -14.39 6.74
N ASN A 10 0.31 -14.22 8.06
CA ASN A 10 0.73 -12.97 8.71
C ASN A 10 2.09 -12.47 8.21
N ILE A 11 3.05 -13.38 8.01
CA ILE A 11 4.38 -13.05 7.46
C ILE A 11 4.26 -12.60 6.01
N SER A 12 3.49 -13.35 5.21
CA SER A 12 3.29 -13.07 3.79
C SER A 12 2.59 -11.73 3.58
N ASP A 13 1.57 -11.42 4.37
CA ASP A 13 0.84 -10.15 4.33
C ASP A 13 1.74 -8.96 4.64
N VAL A 14 2.52 -9.04 5.71
CA VAL A 14 3.47 -7.98 6.11
C VAL A 14 4.55 -7.77 5.05
N ILE A 15 5.08 -8.85 4.47
CA ILE A 15 6.12 -8.76 3.43
C ILE A 15 5.51 -8.19 2.14
N GLY A 16 4.33 -8.69 1.74
CA GLY A 16 3.62 -8.26 0.54
C GLY A 16 3.33 -6.76 0.57
N LEU A 17 2.76 -6.26 1.68
CA LEU A 17 2.47 -4.83 1.84
C LEU A 17 3.74 -3.97 1.75
N LYS A 18 4.83 -4.40 2.41
CA LYS A 18 6.12 -3.69 2.36
C LYS A 18 6.71 -3.66 0.94
N LEU A 19 6.59 -4.75 0.18
CA LEU A 19 7.10 -4.83 -1.19
C LEU A 19 6.27 -3.97 -2.14
N ALA A 20 4.94 -4.02 -2.04
CA ALA A 20 4.03 -3.21 -2.84
C ALA A 20 4.29 -1.71 -2.63
N TRP A 21 4.43 -1.28 -1.36
CA TRP A 21 4.74 0.11 -1.03
C TRP A 21 6.07 0.57 -1.64
N LYS A 22 7.14 -0.23 -1.50
CA LYS A 22 8.45 0.07 -2.11
C LYS A 22 8.39 0.12 -3.64
N ALA A 23 7.62 -0.75 -4.26
CA ALA A 23 7.44 -0.78 -5.70
C ALA A 23 6.76 0.50 -6.21
N LEU A 24 5.71 0.96 -5.52
CA LEU A 24 5.03 2.22 -5.82
C LEU A 24 5.98 3.41 -5.72
N GLN A 25 6.75 3.52 -4.63
CA GLN A 25 7.71 4.60 -4.46
C GLN A 25 8.74 4.64 -5.59
N ARG A 26 9.29 3.48 -5.99
CA ARG A 26 10.23 3.39 -7.11
C ARG A 26 9.59 3.77 -8.45
N ALA A 27 8.33 3.39 -8.68
CA ALA A 27 7.61 3.77 -9.88
C ALA A 27 7.44 5.30 -9.97
N ARG A 28 7.09 5.95 -8.86
CA ARG A 28 6.97 7.41 -8.77
C ARG A 28 8.29 8.14 -9.01
N GLN A 29 9.38 7.64 -8.43
CA GLN A 29 10.72 8.20 -8.66
C GLN A 29 11.13 8.15 -10.13
N ARG A 30 10.74 7.11 -10.88
CA ARG A 30 11.11 6.94 -12.29
C ARG A 30 10.23 7.74 -13.25
N ASN A 31 8.93 7.85 -12.96
CA ASN A 31 7.95 8.40 -13.91
C ASN A 31 7.55 9.86 -13.59
N GLY A 32 8.07 10.43 -12.51
CA GLY A 32 7.62 11.71 -11.97
C GLY A 32 6.35 11.57 -11.11
N SER A 33 6.13 12.55 -10.24
CA SER A 33 4.94 12.65 -9.36
C SER A 33 3.73 13.14 -10.14
N GLY A 34 3.31 12.40 -11.16
CA GLY A 34 2.04 12.60 -11.86
C GLY A 34 0.87 12.21 -10.95
N GLU A 35 0.75 12.87 -9.80
CA GLU A 35 -0.32 12.66 -8.83
C GLU A 35 -1.46 13.60 -9.21
N SER A 36 -2.33 13.11 -10.10
CA SER A 36 -3.69 13.65 -10.19
C SER A 36 -4.45 12.97 -9.07
N GLY A 37 -4.84 13.74 -8.04
CA GLY A 37 -5.55 13.19 -6.88
C GLY A 37 -6.73 12.31 -7.29
N VAL A 38 -7.07 11.32 -6.45
CA VAL A 38 -8.20 10.44 -6.74
C VAL A 38 -9.50 11.20 -6.47
N ALA A 39 -10.36 11.31 -7.49
CA ALA A 39 -11.64 11.98 -7.38
C ALA A 39 -12.49 11.37 -6.24
N GLY A 40 -13.01 12.21 -5.35
CA GLY A 40 -13.74 11.80 -4.15
C GLY A 40 -12.87 11.42 -2.95
N LEU A 41 -11.53 11.48 -3.06
CA LEU A 41 -10.56 11.24 -2.00
C LEU A 41 -9.53 12.37 -1.88
N GLU A 42 -9.87 13.57 -2.33
CA GLU A 42 -8.97 14.74 -2.37
C GLU A 42 -8.50 15.18 -0.97
N ALA A 43 -9.20 14.77 0.08
CA ALA A 43 -8.82 15.00 1.47
C ALA A 43 -7.64 14.14 1.94
N PHE A 44 -7.28 13.10 1.19
CA PHE A 44 -6.23 12.16 1.53
C PHE A 44 -5.00 12.38 0.66
N THR A 45 -3.84 12.19 1.27
CA THR A 45 -2.60 12.03 0.52
C THR A 45 -2.64 10.70 -0.24
N ASP A 46 -1.93 10.65 -1.36
CA ASP A 46 -1.71 9.42 -2.11
C ASP A 46 -1.20 8.24 -1.27
N GLN A 47 -0.36 8.52 -0.28
CA GLN A 47 0.09 7.50 0.67
C GLN A 47 -1.07 6.94 1.49
N GLN A 48 -1.94 7.82 2.01
CA GLN A 48 -3.13 7.40 2.75
C GLN A 48 -4.08 6.62 1.84
N ILE A 49 -4.26 7.05 0.58
CA ILE A 49 -5.08 6.34 -0.40
C ILE A 49 -4.54 4.92 -0.65
N PHE A 50 -3.22 4.74 -0.76
CA PHE A 50 -2.61 3.41 -0.88
C PHE A 50 -2.99 2.49 0.28
N PHE A 51 -2.88 2.97 1.53
CA PHE A 51 -3.20 2.15 2.71
C PHE A 51 -4.70 1.96 2.90
N LEU A 52 -5.53 2.92 2.50
CA LEU A 52 -6.98 2.77 2.45
C LEU A 52 -7.36 1.67 1.46
N ALA A 53 -6.77 1.65 0.26
CA ALA A 53 -7.03 0.63 -0.75
C ALA A 53 -6.58 -0.78 -0.33
N PHE A 54 -5.49 -0.90 0.44
CA PHE A 54 -5.07 -2.19 1.00
C PHE A 54 -6.03 -2.72 2.07
N GLY A 55 -6.64 -1.83 2.85
CA GLY A 55 -7.50 -2.21 3.98
C GLY A 55 -8.98 -2.35 3.67
N GLN A 56 -9.40 -2.26 2.40
CA GLN A 56 -10.79 -2.48 1.98
C GLN A 56 -11.20 -3.95 2.01
#